data_AF-A0A975RBR1-F1
#
_entry.id   AF-A0A975RBR1-F1
#
_cell.length_a   1.000
_cell.length_b   1.000
_cell.length_c   1.000
_cell.angle_alpha   90.00
_cell.angle_beta   90.00
_cell.angle_gamma   90.00
#
_symmetry.space_group_name_H-M   'P 1'
#
loop_
_entity.id
_entity.type
_entity.pdbx_description
1 polymer ?
#
loop_
_entity_poly.entity_id
_entity_poly.type
_entity_poly.pdbx_seq_one_letter_code
_entity_poly.pdbx_strand_id
1 'polypeptide(L)'
;MKNSIARRAAVVVCTAAAVVSSVAAPASAAGVPSAKDLMFKYSLSDFLKVREGKPGPYNWNTDKCSVPKEIKIGPYSGKQIVDAWFTDQCVRHDFGYRNNRRIPVGKGTDWADRSALRTAIDKKLHNDMDDRCGKYSHFNPLRQPCFAASDVVYQAVRRFGGGAFH
;
A
#
# COMPACT_ATOMS: atom_id res chain seq x y z
N MET A 1 5.17 -1.97 95.20
CA MET A 1 5.03 -2.99 94.14
C MET A 1 3.92 -2.55 93.18
N LYS A 2 4.25 -2.36 91.90
CA LYS A 2 3.40 -2.41 90.67
C LYS A 2 2.15 -1.50 90.60
N ASN A 3 1.79 -0.81 89.52
CA ASN A 3 2.31 -0.58 88.18
C ASN A 3 1.51 0.60 87.59
N SER A 4 2.18 1.50 86.88
CA SER A 4 1.56 2.52 86.01
C SER A 4 1.01 1.85 84.75
N ILE A 5 -0.21 2.19 84.32
CA ILE A 5 -0.73 1.82 83.00
C ILE A 5 -1.24 3.09 82.30
N ALA A 6 -0.42 3.60 81.39
CA ALA A 6 -0.75 4.69 80.47
C ALA A 6 -1.76 4.20 79.42
N ARG A 7 -2.82 4.98 79.20
CA ARG A 7 -3.80 4.76 78.14
C ARG A 7 -3.14 5.02 76.78
N ARG A 8 -3.09 4.01 75.91
CA ARG A 8 -2.62 4.13 74.53
C ARG A 8 -3.70 4.80 73.67
N ALA A 9 -3.36 5.89 73.00
CA ALA A 9 -4.18 6.48 71.95
C ALA A 9 -4.09 5.60 70.69
N ALA A 10 -5.24 5.20 70.14
CA ALA A 10 -5.30 4.51 68.86
C ALA A 10 -5.25 5.56 67.73
N VAL A 11 -4.17 5.52 66.94
CA VAL A 11 -4.07 6.29 65.69
C VAL A 11 -4.84 5.52 64.61
N VAL A 12 -5.98 6.06 64.20
CA VAL A 12 -6.73 5.57 63.04
C VAL A 12 -6.04 6.13 61.79
N VAL A 13 -5.30 5.27 61.08
CA VAL A 13 -4.72 5.60 59.78
C VAL A 13 -5.78 5.34 58.71
N CYS A 14 -6.43 6.40 58.22
CA CYS A 14 -7.29 6.33 57.04
C CYS A 14 -6.41 6.21 55.79
N THR A 15 -6.27 5.00 55.25
CA THR A 15 -5.71 4.80 53.91
C THR A 15 -6.77 5.17 52.86
N ALA A 16 -6.66 6.37 52.29
CA ALA A 16 -7.44 6.75 51.12
C ALA A 16 -6.95 5.96 49.89
N ALA A 17 -7.72 4.96 49.47
CA ALA A 17 -7.49 4.26 48.21
C ALA A 17 -7.86 5.22 47.05
N ALA A 18 -6.84 5.75 46.37
CA ALA A 18 -7.03 6.52 45.15
C ALA A 18 -7.52 5.58 44.04
N VAL A 19 -8.79 5.69 43.66
CA VAL A 19 -9.35 5.02 42.48
C VAL A 19 -8.78 5.73 41.26
N VAL A 20 -7.70 5.19 40.69
CA VAL A 20 -7.16 5.66 39.42
C VAL A 20 -8.14 5.23 38.33
N SER A 21 -9.07 6.13 37.98
CA SER A 21 -9.91 5.94 36.81
C SER A 21 -9.01 6.04 35.57
N SER A 22 -8.60 4.90 35.04
CA SER A 22 -8.00 4.80 33.72
C SER A 22 -9.05 5.19 32.70
N VAL A 23 -9.14 6.49 32.40
CA VAL A 23 -9.83 6.97 31.21
C VAL A 23 -9.05 6.38 30.03
N ALA A 24 -9.56 5.28 29.49
CA ALA A 24 -9.10 4.77 28.21
C ALA A 24 -9.36 5.90 27.20
N ALA A 25 -8.28 6.56 26.77
CA ALA A 25 -8.37 7.50 25.67
C ALA A 25 -9.07 6.77 24.51
N PRO A 26 -10.07 7.38 23.85
CA PRO A 26 -10.65 6.76 22.68
C PRO A 26 -9.50 6.47 21.72
N ALA A 27 -9.33 5.20 21.35
CA ALA A 27 -8.46 4.84 20.25
C ALA A 27 -8.94 5.71 19.07
N SER A 28 -8.12 6.68 18.66
CA SER A 28 -8.42 7.45 17.46
C SER A 28 -8.74 6.42 16.39
N ALA A 29 -9.97 6.45 15.88
CA ALA A 29 -10.30 5.78 14.65
C ALA A 29 -9.32 6.34 13.64
N ALA A 30 -8.24 5.58 13.36
CA ALA A 30 -7.23 6.00 12.42
C ALA A 30 -7.99 6.29 11.13
N GLY A 31 -7.99 7.56 10.72
CA GLY A 31 -8.76 7.99 9.56
C GLY A 31 -8.41 7.13 8.36
N VAL A 32 -9.39 6.90 7.48
CA VAL A 32 -9.16 6.20 6.21
C VAL A 32 -7.95 6.83 5.52
N PRO A 33 -6.87 6.07 5.22
CA PRO A 33 -5.70 6.63 4.56
C PRO A 33 -6.07 7.29 3.24
N SER A 34 -5.42 8.40 2.90
CA SER A 34 -5.69 9.07 1.63
C SER A 34 -5.27 8.19 0.45
N ALA A 35 -5.99 8.27 -0.68
CA ALA A 35 -5.60 7.55 -1.89
C ALA A 35 -4.16 7.88 -2.32
N LYS A 36 -3.75 9.15 -2.19
CA LYS A 36 -2.39 9.61 -2.50
C LYS A 36 -1.35 8.91 -1.62
N ASP A 37 -1.61 8.74 -0.33
CA ASP A 37 -0.68 8.05 0.57
C ASP A 37 -0.60 6.55 0.25
N LEU A 38 -1.74 5.92 -0.01
CA LEU A 38 -1.82 4.51 -0.42
C LEU A 38 -1.06 4.25 -1.72
N MET A 39 -1.13 5.18 -2.68
CA MET A 39 -0.41 5.10 -3.95
C MET A 39 1.10 5.29 -3.76
N PHE A 40 1.52 6.33 -3.05
CA PHE A 40 2.90 6.82 -3.15
C PHE A 40 3.75 6.73 -1.89
N LYS A 41 3.14 6.75 -0.69
CA LYS A 41 3.88 6.76 0.58
C LYS A 41 4.00 5.38 1.23
N TYR A 42 2.97 4.56 1.09
CA TYR A 42 2.96 3.24 1.72
C TYR A 42 3.98 2.30 1.04
N SER A 43 4.60 1.42 1.82
CA SER A 43 5.26 0.25 1.25
C SER A 43 4.23 -0.59 0.48
N LEU A 44 4.67 -1.38 -0.51
CA LEU A 44 3.72 -2.25 -1.22
C LEU A 44 3.02 -3.22 -0.26
N SER A 45 3.78 -3.78 0.70
CA SER A 45 3.24 -4.68 1.71
C SER A 45 2.16 -4.01 2.58
N ASP A 46 2.37 -2.77 3.00
CA ASP A 46 1.38 -2.08 3.85
C ASP A 46 0.15 -1.67 3.04
N PHE A 47 0.34 -1.29 1.78
CA PHE A 47 -0.78 -1.06 0.87
C PHE A 47 -1.64 -2.34 0.72
N LEU A 48 -1.02 -3.50 0.52
CA LEU A 48 -1.74 -4.78 0.40
C LEU A 48 -2.50 -5.12 1.68
N LYS A 49 -1.90 -4.93 2.87
CA LYS A 49 -2.58 -5.12 4.15
C LYS A 49 -3.79 -4.19 4.30
N VAL A 50 -3.64 -2.91 3.95
CA VAL A 50 -4.76 -1.96 3.99
C VAL A 50 -5.86 -2.35 2.99
N ARG A 51 -5.47 -2.80 1.79
CA ARG A 51 -6.39 -3.24 0.74
C ARG A 51 -7.31 -4.38 1.20
N GLU A 52 -6.86 -5.28 2.07
CA GLU A 52 -7.69 -6.39 2.58
C GLU A 52 -8.99 -5.89 3.22
N GLY A 53 -8.91 -4.79 3.99
CA GLY A 53 -10.07 -4.15 4.61
C GLY A 53 -10.89 -3.26 3.67
N LYS A 54 -10.39 -3.02 2.44
CA LYS A 54 -11.00 -2.14 1.42
C LYS A 54 -11.58 -0.83 2.00
N PRO A 55 -10.83 -0.07 2.83
CA PRO A 55 -11.39 1.08 3.52
C PRO A 55 -11.74 2.22 2.56
N GLY A 56 -12.64 3.10 2.99
CA GLY A 56 -12.99 4.32 2.28
C GLY A 56 -13.89 4.13 1.05
N PRO A 57 -14.21 5.23 0.35
CA PRO A 57 -15.03 5.21 -0.86
C PRO A 57 -14.20 4.89 -2.13
N TYR A 58 -13.10 4.14 -1.99
CA TYR A 58 -12.17 3.89 -3.10
C TYR A 58 -12.61 2.70 -3.96
N ASN A 59 -12.27 2.77 -5.25
CA ASN A 59 -12.37 1.65 -6.16
C ASN A 59 -11.19 0.69 -5.95
N TRP A 60 -11.46 -0.47 -5.34
CA TRP A 60 -10.48 -1.51 -5.06
C TRP A 60 -10.43 -2.64 -6.10
N ASN A 61 -11.23 -2.52 -7.18
CA ASN A 61 -11.26 -3.50 -8.25
C ASN A 61 -9.91 -3.55 -8.98
N THR A 62 -9.57 -4.71 -9.50
CA THR A 62 -8.33 -4.95 -10.23
C THR A 62 -8.57 -6.06 -11.23
N ASP A 63 -7.96 -5.96 -12.38
CA ASP A 63 -7.77 -7.04 -13.35
C ASP A 63 -6.30 -7.53 -13.33
N LYS A 64 -5.54 -7.04 -12.34
CA LYS A 64 -4.13 -7.34 -12.06
C LYS A 64 -3.28 -6.78 -13.20
N CYS A 65 -2.41 -7.59 -13.77
CA CYS A 65 -1.54 -7.13 -14.83
C CYS A 65 -2.26 -7.24 -16.18
N SER A 66 -2.80 -6.12 -16.65
CA SER A 66 -3.48 -5.98 -17.95
C SER A 66 -2.51 -5.99 -19.15
N VAL A 67 -1.46 -6.80 -19.11
CA VAL A 67 -0.43 -6.84 -20.17
C VAL A 67 -1.00 -7.54 -21.42
N PRO A 68 -0.89 -6.93 -22.62
CA PRO A 68 -1.25 -7.61 -23.86
C PRO A 68 -0.48 -8.93 -24.00
N LYS A 69 -1.16 -9.98 -24.48
CA LYS A 69 -0.57 -11.33 -24.61
C LYS A 69 0.57 -11.38 -25.63
N GLU A 70 0.61 -10.37 -26.50
CA GLU A 70 1.56 -10.16 -27.57
C GLU A 70 2.91 -9.67 -27.05
N ILE A 71 2.96 -9.07 -25.86
CA ILE A 71 4.22 -8.69 -25.21
C ILE A 71 4.97 -9.98 -24.89
N LYS A 72 6.26 -10.03 -25.25
CA LYS A 72 7.18 -11.13 -24.95
C LYS A 72 8.26 -10.64 -24.01
N ILE A 73 8.66 -11.50 -23.08
CA ILE A 73 9.80 -11.27 -22.18
C ILE A 73 10.73 -12.46 -22.38
N GLY A 74 11.76 -12.27 -23.19
CA GLY A 74 12.57 -13.37 -23.71
C GLY A 74 11.69 -14.35 -24.52
N PRO A 75 11.83 -15.68 -24.32
CA PRO A 75 11.06 -16.68 -25.06
C PRO A 75 9.62 -16.85 -24.54
N TYR A 76 9.26 -16.25 -23.40
CA TYR A 76 7.98 -16.46 -22.74
C TYR A 76 6.95 -15.39 -23.10
N SER A 77 5.65 -15.73 -22.94
CA SER A 77 4.61 -14.71 -22.99
C SER A 77 4.79 -13.74 -21.81
N GLY A 78 4.75 -12.44 -22.10
CA GLY A 78 4.88 -11.38 -21.12
C GLY A 78 3.81 -11.50 -20.05
N LYS A 79 2.57 -11.85 -20.42
CA LYS A 79 1.48 -12.03 -19.46
C LYS A 79 1.79 -13.09 -18.39
N GLN A 80 2.30 -14.25 -18.76
CA GLN A 80 2.61 -15.31 -17.78
C GLN A 80 3.69 -14.88 -16.80
N ILE A 81 4.76 -14.27 -17.30
CA ILE A 81 5.87 -13.81 -16.48
C ILE A 81 5.42 -12.67 -15.55
N VAL A 82 4.68 -11.71 -16.08
CA VAL A 82 4.25 -10.53 -15.33
C VAL A 82 3.21 -10.91 -14.27
N ASP A 83 2.26 -11.80 -14.57
CA ASP A 83 1.32 -12.30 -13.56
C ASP A 83 2.07 -13.04 -12.44
N ALA A 84 3.07 -13.85 -12.79
CA ALA A 84 3.84 -14.62 -11.81
C ALA A 84 4.72 -13.75 -10.90
N TRP A 85 5.22 -12.61 -11.39
CA TRP A 85 6.20 -11.78 -10.66
C TRP A 85 5.62 -10.50 -10.08
N PHE A 86 4.63 -9.90 -10.75
CA PHE A 86 4.24 -8.50 -10.54
C PHE A 86 2.76 -8.27 -10.25
N THR A 87 1.97 -9.33 -9.98
CA THR A 87 0.53 -9.21 -9.67
C THR A 87 0.25 -8.15 -8.59
N ASP A 88 0.98 -8.16 -7.47
CA ASP A 88 0.75 -7.24 -6.36
C ASP A 88 1.05 -5.77 -6.73
N GLN A 89 2.05 -5.57 -7.56
CA GLN A 89 2.46 -4.26 -8.08
C GLN A 89 1.40 -3.72 -9.02
N CYS A 90 0.91 -4.54 -9.95
CA CYS A 90 -0.17 -4.19 -10.86
C CYS A 90 -1.46 -3.86 -10.11
N VAL A 91 -1.75 -4.56 -9.02
CA VAL A 91 -2.88 -4.24 -8.14
C VAL A 91 -2.82 -2.79 -7.61
N ARG A 92 -1.64 -2.32 -7.18
CA ARG A 92 -1.50 -0.93 -6.73
C ARG A 92 -1.60 0.06 -7.88
N HIS A 93 -1.09 -0.30 -9.04
CA HIS A 93 -1.21 0.49 -10.27
C HIS A 93 -2.68 0.69 -10.65
N ASP A 94 -3.48 -0.38 -10.64
CA ASP A 94 -4.92 -0.34 -10.88
C ASP A 94 -5.65 0.57 -9.89
N PHE A 95 -5.32 0.46 -8.60
CA PHE A 95 -5.87 1.35 -7.58
C PHE A 95 -5.62 2.81 -7.93
N GLY A 96 -4.38 3.14 -8.33
CA GLY A 96 -4.02 4.48 -8.79
C GLY A 96 -4.83 4.94 -10.00
N TYR A 97 -4.95 4.11 -11.04
CA TYR A 97 -5.71 4.46 -12.24
C TYR A 97 -7.21 4.61 -11.94
N ARG A 98 -7.83 3.63 -11.29
CA ARG A 98 -9.29 3.57 -11.08
C ARG A 98 -9.79 4.68 -10.15
N ASN A 99 -9.01 5.09 -9.17
CA ASN A 99 -9.37 6.18 -8.25
C ASN A 99 -9.05 7.58 -8.79
N ASN A 100 -8.39 7.66 -9.95
CA ASN A 100 -8.10 8.93 -10.62
C ASN A 100 -8.71 9.01 -12.05
N ARG A 101 -9.48 7.99 -12.48
CA ARG A 101 -10.16 7.89 -13.78
C ARG A 101 -11.54 8.58 -13.88
N ARG A 102 -12.09 9.16 -12.79
CA ARG A 102 -13.41 9.84 -12.76
C ARG A 102 -13.45 11.24 -13.42
N ILE A 103 -12.68 11.47 -14.48
CA ILE A 103 -12.95 12.59 -15.40
C ILE A 103 -13.29 11.95 -16.76
N PRO A 104 -14.48 12.20 -17.32
CA PRO A 104 -14.99 11.46 -18.48
C PRO A 104 -14.01 11.53 -19.64
N VAL A 105 -13.57 10.36 -20.11
CA VAL A 105 -12.89 10.20 -21.40
C VAL A 105 -13.97 10.14 -22.47
N GLY A 106 -14.66 11.27 -22.66
CA GLY A 106 -15.45 11.53 -23.85
C GLY A 106 -14.52 12.15 -24.90
N LYS A 107 -14.43 11.52 -26.08
CA LYS A 107 -13.89 12.02 -27.35
C LYS A 107 -13.21 13.41 -27.29
N GLY A 108 -11.98 13.50 -26.80
CA GLY A 108 -11.31 14.80 -26.78
C GLY A 108 -10.18 14.88 -25.79
N THR A 109 -9.08 15.43 -26.27
CA THR A 109 -7.81 15.72 -25.62
C THR A 109 -7.99 16.41 -24.27
N ASP A 110 -7.48 15.79 -23.20
CA ASP A 110 -6.53 16.46 -22.31
C ASP A 110 -5.80 15.45 -21.43
N TRP A 111 -4.79 14.81 -22.01
CA TRP A 111 -3.80 14.04 -21.26
C TRP A 111 -2.71 14.93 -20.65
N ALA A 112 -2.66 16.23 -20.99
CA ALA A 112 -1.56 17.13 -20.63
C ALA A 112 -1.42 17.34 -19.11
N ASP A 113 -2.50 17.71 -18.40
CA ASP A 113 -2.51 17.85 -16.93
C ASP A 113 -2.50 16.50 -16.19
N ARG A 114 -2.93 15.43 -16.87
CA ARG A 114 -2.95 14.06 -16.35
C ARG A 114 -1.67 13.27 -16.62
N SER A 115 -0.75 13.83 -17.41
CA SER A 115 0.50 13.18 -17.78
C SER A 115 1.41 13.02 -16.56
N ALA A 116 1.50 14.03 -15.70
CA ALA A 116 2.37 14.00 -14.52
C ALA A 116 1.90 12.98 -13.47
N LEU A 117 0.61 12.97 -13.13
CA LEU A 117 0.06 11.98 -12.19
C LEU A 117 0.15 10.57 -12.75
N ARG A 118 -0.22 10.36 -14.02
CA ARG A 118 -0.04 9.07 -14.67
C ARG A 118 1.42 8.64 -14.67
N THR A 119 2.34 9.54 -15.00
CA THR A 119 3.79 9.26 -14.96
C THR A 119 4.23 8.88 -13.56
N ALA A 120 3.72 9.55 -12.52
CA ALA A 120 4.00 9.18 -11.14
C ALA A 120 3.45 7.78 -10.79
N ILE A 121 2.25 7.43 -11.24
CA ILE A 121 1.66 6.10 -11.03
C ILE A 121 2.46 5.02 -11.76
N ASP A 122 2.77 5.23 -13.05
CA ASP A 122 3.56 4.31 -13.87
C ASP A 122 4.97 4.14 -13.29
N LYS A 123 5.60 5.23 -12.83
CA LYS A 123 6.91 5.18 -12.16
C LYS A 123 6.83 4.45 -10.82
N LYS A 124 5.74 4.63 -10.08
CA LYS A 124 5.53 3.90 -8.82
C LYS A 124 5.39 2.40 -9.05
N LEU A 125 4.66 1.99 -10.10
CA LEU A 125 4.61 0.60 -10.55
C LEU A 125 6.03 0.07 -10.82
N HIS A 126 6.83 0.80 -11.59
CA HIS A 126 8.21 0.41 -11.89
C HIS A 126 9.05 0.20 -10.62
N ASN A 127 9.02 1.17 -9.70
CA ASN A 127 9.74 1.07 -8.43
C ASN A 127 9.30 -0.15 -7.61
N ASP A 128 8.01 -0.48 -7.60
CA ASP A 128 7.50 -1.62 -6.83
C ASP A 128 7.88 -2.98 -7.44
N MET A 129 8.01 -3.03 -8.77
CA MET A 129 8.52 -4.20 -9.50
C MET A 129 10.02 -4.35 -9.23
N ASP A 130 10.78 -3.26 -9.29
CA ASP A 130 12.22 -3.23 -8.99
C ASP A 130 12.52 -3.62 -7.55
N ASP A 131 11.74 -3.15 -6.58
CA ASP A 131 11.84 -3.54 -5.17
C ASP A 131 11.63 -5.05 -5.00
N ARG A 132 10.70 -5.64 -5.76
CA ARG A 132 10.48 -7.10 -5.77
C ARG A 132 11.66 -7.83 -6.37
N CYS A 133 12.17 -7.37 -7.51
CA CYS A 133 13.37 -7.94 -8.13
C CYS A 133 14.59 -7.81 -7.19
N GLY A 134 14.67 -6.71 -6.44
CA GLY A 134 15.62 -6.41 -5.36
C GLY A 134 15.76 -7.49 -4.29
N LYS A 135 14.69 -8.27 -4.06
CA LYS A 135 14.69 -9.34 -3.04
C LYS A 135 15.43 -10.60 -3.47
N TYR A 136 15.70 -10.77 -4.77
CA TYR A 136 16.58 -11.84 -5.22
C TYR A 136 18.02 -11.57 -4.80
N SER A 137 18.73 -12.61 -4.36
CA SER A 137 20.17 -12.52 -4.13
C SER A 137 20.92 -12.13 -5.41
N HIS A 138 22.08 -11.49 -5.26
CA HIS A 138 22.84 -10.94 -6.39
C HIS A 138 23.18 -12.01 -7.46
N PHE A 139 23.42 -13.24 -7.03
CA PHE A 139 23.77 -14.37 -7.90
C PHE A 139 22.55 -15.18 -8.38
N ASN A 140 21.34 -14.77 -8.03
CA ASN A 140 20.14 -15.48 -8.48
C ASN A 140 19.93 -15.22 -10.00
N PRO A 141 19.83 -16.26 -10.83
CA PRO A 141 19.69 -16.11 -12.27
C PRO A 141 18.37 -15.43 -12.70
N LEU A 142 17.36 -15.38 -11.82
CA LEU A 142 16.09 -14.69 -12.06
C LEU A 142 16.14 -13.18 -11.80
N ARG A 143 17.21 -12.69 -11.13
CA ARG A 143 17.32 -11.28 -10.76
C ARG A 143 17.31 -10.36 -11.97
N GLN A 144 18.17 -10.61 -12.95
CA GLN A 144 18.28 -9.78 -14.15
C GLN A 144 17.05 -9.90 -15.07
N PRO A 145 16.51 -11.12 -15.34
CA PRO A 145 15.23 -11.26 -16.04
C PRO A 145 14.07 -10.52 -15.38
N CYS A 146 14.03 -10.48 -14.04
CA CYS A 146 13.01 -9.73 -13.32
C CYS A 146 13.08 -8.22 -13.62
N PHE A 147 14.27 -7.60 -13.56
CA PHE A 147 14.40 -6.19 -13.93
C PHE A 147 14.09 -5.92 -15.40
N ALA A 148 14.54 -6.79 -16.31
CA ALA A 148 14.19 -6.66 -17.72
C ALA A 148 12.67 -6.72 -17.95
N ALA A 149 11.97 -7.60 -17.20
CA ALA A 149 10.52 -7.65 -17.22
C ALA A 149 9.88 -6.37 -16.67
N SER A 150 10.42 -5.83 -15.57
CA SER A 150 9.99 -4.57 -14.94
C SER A 150 10.07 -3.41 -15.95
N ASP A 151 11.19 -3.29 -16.65
CA ASP A 151 11.41 -2.28 -17.70
C ASP A 151 10.40 -2.42 -18.86
N VAL A 152 10.18 -3.64 -19.34
CA VAL A 152 9.23 -3.90 -20.44
C VAL A 152 7.82 -3.50 -20.04
N VAL A 153 7.38 -3.87 -18.83
CA VAL A 153 6.05 -3.50 -18.31
C VAL A 153 5.94 -1.98 -18.17
N TYR A 154 6.95 -1.33 -17.59
CA TYR A 154 6.97 0.11 -17.44
C TYR A 154 6.86 0.82 -18.79
N GLN A 155 7.69 0.44 -19.76
CA GLN A 155 7.62 1.00 -21.12
C GLN A 155 6.25 0.78 -21.76
N ALA A 156 5.64 -0.39 -21.54
CA ALA A 156 4.33 -0.70 -22.08
C ALA A 156 3.22 0.18 -21.47
N VAL A 157 3.18 0.37 -20.15
CA VAL A 157 2.19 1.27 -19.52
C VAL A 157 2.43 2.72 -19.90
N ARG A 158 3.69 3.15 -20.07
CA ARG A 158 4.03 4.49 -20.58
C ARG A 158 3.51 4.71 -22.00
N ARG A 159 3.61 3.69 -22.87
CA ARG A 159 3.20 3.79 -24.27
C ARG A 159 1.71 3.60 -24.49
N PHE A 160 1.05 2.71 -23.75
CA PHE A 160 -0.31 2.24 -24.09
C PHE A 160 -1.38 2.39 -22.99
N GLY A 161 -1.06 2.89 -21.79
CA GLY A 161 -2.02 3.09 -20.69
C GLY A 161 -3.21 4.04 -20.96
N GLY A 162 -3.41 4.46 -22.22
CA GLY A 162 -4.64 5.10 -22.67
C GLY A 162 -5.70 4.13 -23.22
N GLY A 163 -5.31 2.92 -23.67
CA GLY A 163 -6.22 1.99 -24.36
C GLY A 163 -5.96 0.50 -24.17
N ALA A 164 -4.79 0.08 -23.66
CA ALA A 164 -4.42 -1.35 -23.58
C ALA A 164 -4.21 -1.91 -22.16
N PHE A 165 -4.31 -1.07 -21.12
CA PHE A 165 -4.07 -1.45 -19.73
C PHE A 165 -5.18 -0.82 -18.86
N HIS A 166 -6.27 -1.53 -18.59
CA HIS A 166 -7.49 -1.00 -17.92
C HIS A 166 -8.32 -2.02 -17.16
#